data_AF-A0A8S4PK23-F1
#
_entry.id   AF-A0A8S4PK23-F1
#
_cell.length_a   1.000
_cell.length_b   1.000
_cell.length_c   1.000
_cell.angle_alpha   90.00
_cell.angle_beta   90.00
_cell.angle_gamma   90.00
#
_symmetry.space_group_name_H-M   'P 1'
#
loop_
_entity.id
_entity.type
_entity.pdbx_description
1 polymer ?
#
loop_
_entity_poly.entity_id
_entity_poly.type
_entity_poly.pdbx_seq_one_letter_code
_entity_poly.pdbx_strand_id
1 'polypeptide(L)'
;YIIFTLPAESVRHIDDPGEVIKYWDSVVEAHHELRTTNPGEQRRERVVCDIQPSAGYMHAGYPIVTMLDVGEPKSDKFLFNLPQLVTNGSWGLFHELGHNMQRKAWTFEGTGEVTCNIFTVHAMDKLCGIKPIDSDAIIAHNRKQKIKAYIENGPDFAEWKKQPFVALGIYIQLAHHFGWGPYRRVFAVYEAMSNSELPNTTESKLDRWYVEFSKAVGLDLRVLFEFWGLPLSNMTWECIKGNPMWFPDDVLTKLVPTRVESLMEKYPNCSQGDV
;
A
#
# COMPACT_ATOMS: atom_id res chain seq x y z
N TYR A 1 12.36 7.27 16.38
CA TYR A 1 12.42 5.99 15.62
C TYR A 1 13.24 6.05 14.34
N ILE A 2 13.58 7.21 13.79
CA ILE A 2 14.38 7.34 12.57
C ILE A 2 15.66 8.15 12.78
N ILE A 3 16.67 7.93 11.94
CA ILE A 3 17.95 8.65 11.93
C ILE A 3 18.28 9.07 10.49
N PHE A 4 18.62 10.34 10.30
CA PHE A 4 19.05 10.89 9.02
C PHE A 4 20.55 11.17 8.98
N THR A 5 21.20 10.76 7.90
CA THR A 5 22.58 11.11 7.55
C THR A 5 22.55 11.94 6.28
N LEU A 6 22.92 13.22 6.37
CA LEU A 6 22.92 14.16 5.25
C LEU A 6 24.05 15.19 5.40
N PRO A 7 24.40 15.95 4.35
CA PRO A 7 25.43 16.98 4.43
C PRO A 7 25.15 17.99 5.54
N ALA A 8 26.19 18.36 6.30
CA ALA A 8 26.03 19.29 7.42
C ALA A 8 25.52 20.68 6.98
N GLU A 9 25.78 21.10 5.75
CA GLU A 9 25.24 22.34 5.18
C GLU A 9 23.72 22.35 5.04
N SER A 10 23.11 21.17 4.86
CA SER A 10 21.67 21.01 4.74
C SER A 10 20.91 21.35 6.02
N VAL A 11 21.54 21.26 7.19
CA VAL A 11 20.83 21.40 8.48
C VAL A 11 21.49 22.35 9.46
N ARG A 12 22.71 22.86 9.19
CA ARG A 12 23.41 23.79 10.10
C ARG A 12 22.68 25.11 10.38
N HIS A 13 21.67 25.43 9.59
CA HIS A 13 20.85 26.63 9.73
C HIS A 13 19.53 26.37 10.49
N ILE A 14 19.27 25.11 10.87
CA ILE A 14 18.09 24.70 11.64
C ILE A 14 18.48 24.69 13.12
N ASP A 15 17.92 25.63 13.89
CA ASP A 15 18.21 25.76 15.33
C ASP A 15 17.60 24.60 16.14
N ASP A 16 16.37 24.19 15.82
CA ASP A 16 15.67 23.07 16.47
C ASP A 16 14.92 22.22 15.43
N PRO A 17 15.42 21.00 15.10
CA PRO A 17 14.74 20.08 14.20
C PRO A 17 13.67 19.23 14.91
N GLY A 18 13.36 19.48 16.19
CA GLY A 18 12.54 18.62 17.04
C GLY A 18 11.16 18.30 16.45
N GLU A 19 10.43 19.30 15.97
CA GLU A 19 9.08 19.10 15.42
C GLU A 19 9.08 18.23 14.15
N VAL A 20 10.04 18.43 13.25
CA VAL A 20 10.12 17.62 12.03
C VAL A 20 10.64 16.21 12.31
N ILE A 21 11.52 16.03 13.29
CA ILE A 21 11.93 14.69 13.74
C ILE A 21 10.75 13.95 14.41
N LYS A 22 9.92 14.62 15.23
CA LYS A 22 8.69 14.02 15.77
C LYS A 22 7.71 13.61 14.67
N TYR A 23 7.60 14.41 13.62
CA TYR A 23 6.80 14.05 12.45
C TYR A 23 7.32 12.77 11.79
N TRP A 24 8.63 12.67 11.53
CA TRP A 24 9.21 11.45 10.97
C TRP A 24 9.06 10.24 11.89
N ASP A 25 9.13 10.43 13.20
CA ASP A 25 8.81 9.38 14.17
C ASP A 25 7.36 8.91 14.04
N SER A 26 6.41 9.83 13.83
CA SER A 26 5.00 9.52 13.57
C SER A 26 4.81 8.75 12.25
N VAL A 27 5.63 9.01 11.23
CA VAL A 27 5.63 8.24 9.97
C VAL A 27 6.03 6.78 10.23
N VAL A 28 7.11 6.56 10.96
CA VAL A 28 7.57 5.20 11.32
C VAL A 28 6.52 4.50 12.20
N GLU A 29 5.94 5.20 13.16
CA GLU A 29 4.83 4.68 13.98
C GLU A 29 3.63 4.27 13.13
N ALA A 30 3.20 5.09 12.16
CA ALA A 30 2.08 4.76 11.29
C ALA A 30 2.32 3.48 10.46
N HIS A 31 3.55 3.24 10.02
CA HIS A 31 3.93 2.01 9.31
C HIS A 31 3.83 0.79 10.23
N HIS A 32 4.42 0.89 11.42
CA HIS A 32 4.41 -0.18 12.41
C HIS A 32 3.01 -0.47 12.98
N GLU A 33 2.18 0.55 13.18
CA GLU A 33 0.79 0.41 13.59
C GLU A 33 -0.02 -0.40 12.59
N LEU A 34 0.11 -0.10 11.29
CA LEU A 34 -0.59 -0.86 10.27
C LEU A 34 -0.13 -2.32 10.28
N ARG A 35 1.18 -2.54 10.37
CA ARG A 35 1.77 -3.88 10.47
C ARG A 35 1.47 -4.58 11.80
N THR A 36 0.93 -3.87 12.79
CA THR A 36 0.69 -4.35 14.16
C THR A 36 1.98 -4.78 14.89
N THR A 37 3.03 -3.98 14.74
CA THR A 37 4.33 -4.17 15.41
C THR A 37 4.70 -2.94 16.23
N ASN A 38 5.64 -3.05 17.17
CA ASN A 38 6.06 -1.95 18.02
C ASN A 38 7.40 -1.36 17.52
N PRO A 39 7.46 -0.10 17.05
CA PRO A 39 8.71 0.51 16.58
C PRO A 39 9.77 0.62 17.69
N GLY A 40 9.37 0.68 18.97
CA GLY A 40 10.28 0.72 20.11
C GLY A 40 11.04 -0.60 20.35
N GLU A 41 10.55 -1.71 19.79
CA GLU A 41 11.20 -3.03 19.85
C GLU A 41 12.05 -3.31 18.61
N GLN A 42 12.05 -2.40 17.63
CA GLN A 42 12.76 -2.55 16.37
C GLN A 42 14.01 -1.67 16.33
N ARG A 43 14.90 -1.97 15.37
CA ARG A 43 16.02 -1.08 15.07
C ARG A 43 15.48 0.22 14.50
N ARG A 44 16.05 1.35 14.92
CA ARG A 44 15.72 2.65 14.32
C ARG A 44 16.00 2.64 12.83
N GLU A 45 15.04 3.13 12.06
CA GLU A 45 15.17 3.34 10.61
C GLU A 45 16.33 4.30 10.32
N ARG A 46 17.03 4.08 9.22
CA ARG A 46 18.18 4.90 8.81
C ARG A 46 17.99 5.37 7.40
N VAL A 47 18.12 6.66 7.18
CA VAL A 47 18.06 7.28 5.86
C VAL A 47 19.37 8.01 5.60
N VAL A 48 19.95 7.82 4.42
CA VAL A 48 21.14 8.54 3.97
C VAL A 48 20.87 9.24 2.64
N CYS A 49 21.31 10.49 2.53
CA CYS A 49 21.34 11.22 1.26
C CYS A 49 22.71 11.03 0.61
N ASP A 50 22.73 10.52 -0.62
CA ASP A 50 23.94 10.20 -1.37
C ASP A 50 23.87 10.72 -2.81
N ILE A 51 25.02 11.06 -3.39
CA ILE A 51 25.14 11.53 -4.78
C ILE A 51 25.06 10.38 -5.77
N GLN A 52 25.39 9.16 -5.33
CA GLN A 52 25.39 7.96 -6.16
C GLN A 52 24.67 6.80 -5.46
N PRO A 53 23.33 6.82 -5.38
CA PRO A 53 22.56 5.66 -4.93
C PRO A 53 22.88 4.43 -5.76
N SER A 54 22.90 3.26 -5.12
CA SER A 54 23.24 2.00 -5.80
C SER A 54 22.17 1.52 -6.78
N ALA A 55 20.93 2.00 -6.61
CA ALA A 55 19.78 1.68 -7.46
C ALA A 55 18.75 2.81 -7.43
N GLY A 56 18.22 3.16 -8.61
CA GLY A 56 17.10 4.09 -8.74
C GLY A 56 17.38 5.49 -8.18
N TYR A 57 16.29 6.21 -7.89
CA TYR A 57 16.31 7.52 -7.25
C TYR A 57 16.35 7.41 -5.70
N MET A 58 15.71 6.35 -5.19
CA MET A 58 15.74 5.93 -3.79
C MET A 58 15.72 4.40 -3.76
N HIS A 59 16.22 3.81 -2.69
CA HIS A 59 16.02 2.39 -2.43
C HIS A 59 16.00 2.06 -0.94
N ALA A 60 15.17 1.09 -0.58
CA ALA A 60 15.05 0.56 0.76
C ALA A 60 16.29 -0.21 1.19
N GLY A 61 16.39 -0.46 2.50
CA GLY A 61 17.50 -1.15 3.11
C GLY A 61 17.80 -0.67 4.52
N TYR A 62 18.99 -0.98 5.00
CA TYR A 62 19.52 -0.49 6.27
C TYR A 62 20.95 0.04 6.05
N PRO A 63 21.11 1.26 5.48
CA PRO A 63 20.11 2.33 5.40
C PRO A 63 19.22 2.31 4.14
N ILE A 64 18.10 3.04 4.20
CA ILE A 64 17.41 3.61 3.04
C ILE A 64 18.33 4.66 2.43
N VAL A 65 18.55 4.61 1.12
CA VAL A 65 19.40 5.55 0.40
C VAL A 65 18.53 6.42 -0.52
N THR A 66 18.83 7.71 -0.54
CA THR A 66 18.12 8.72 -1.34
C THR A 66 19.11 9.56 -2.13
N MET A 67 18.69 10.16 -3.25
CA MET A 67 19.48 11.19 -3.93
C MET A 67 19.72 12.41 -3.04
N LEU A 68 20.85 13.11 -3.22
CA LEU A 68 21.19 14.30 -2.44
C LEU A 68 20.15 15.43 -2.47
N ASP A 69 19.35 15.55 -3.53
CA ASP A 69 18.38 16.65 -3.71
C ASP A 69 17.28 16.66 -2.64
N VAL A 70 16.99 15.53 -1.99
CA VAL A 70 16.07 15.51 -0.84
C VAL A 70 16.71 16.06 0.44
N GLY A 71 18.04 16.07 0.51
CA GLY A 71 18.80 16.74 1.56
C GLY A 71 18.98 18.23 1.30
N GLU A 72 18.57 18.79 0.16
CA GLU A 72 18.80 20.20 -0.17
C GLU A 72 17.72 21.12 0.41
N PRO A 73 18.06 22.14 1.23
CA PRO A 73 17.06 22.99 1.89
C PRO A 73 16.14 23.79 0.96
N LYS A 74 16.58 24.01 -0.28
CA LYS A 74 15.80 24.74 -1.30
C LYS A 74 14.89 23.83 -2.12
N SER A 75 14.98 22.52 -1.92
CA SER A 75 14.16 21.53 -2.61
C SER A 75 12.77 21.46 -1.97
N ASP A 76 11.72 21.37 -2.79
CA ASP A 76 10.38 21.09 -2.29
C ASP A 76 10.29 19.69 -1.65
N LYS A 77 11.26 18.81 -1.90
CA LYS A 77 11.36 17.47 -1.31
C LYS A 77 12.22 17.43 -0.06
N PHE A 78 12.63 18.60 0.46
CA PHE A 78 13.57 18.66 1.57
C PHE A 78 13.06 17.90 2.79
N LEU A 79 13.88 16.98 3.32
CA LEU A 79 13.53 16.11 4.44
C LEU A 79 13.09 16.85 5.70
N PHE A 80 13.49 18.12 5.86
CA PHE A 80 13.15 18.92 7.04
C PHE A 80 12.11 20.01 6.73
N ASN A 81 11.44 19.96 5.57
CA ASN A 81 10.33 20.86 5.23
C ASN A 81 9.00 20.37 5.82
N LEU A 82 8.78 20.63 7.11
CA LEU A 82 7.60 20.16 7.84
C LEU A 82 6.25 20.57 7.20
N PRO A 83 6.02 21.83 6.77
CA PRO A 83 4.76 22.20 6.13
C PRO A 83 4.46 21.39 4.87
N GLN A 84 5.48 21.11 4.05
CA GLN A 84 5.32 20.23 2.89
C GLN A 84 4.96 18.81 3.34
N LEU A 85 5.67 18.28 4.34
CA LEU A 85 5.50 16.89 4.75
C LEU A 85 4.11 16.64 5.31
N VAL A 86 3.59 17.56 6.11
CA VAL A 86 2.23 17.47 6.65
C VAL A 86 1.17 17.60 5.55
N THR A 87 1.38 18.45 4.55
CA THR A 87 0.36 18.72 3.53
C THR A 87 0.36 17.68 2.40
N ASN A 88 1.54 17.28 1.94
CA ASN A 88 1.73 16.51 0.71
C ASN A 88 2.42 15.16 0.95
N GLY A 89 2.95 14.92 2.16
CA GLY A 89 3.74 13.73 2.47
C GLY A 89 5.04 13.64 1.69
N SER A 90 5.74 12.51 1.86
CA SER A 90 6.92 12.16 1.07
C SER A 90 6.72 10.77 0.49
N TRP A 91 6.02 10.68 -0.64
CA TRP A 91 5.68 9.40 -1.27
C TRP A 91 6.91 8.49 -1.40
N GLY A 92 8.03 9.03 -1.86
CA GLY A 92 9.28 8.27 -2.04
C GLY A 92 9.78 7.65 -0.73
N LEU A 93 9.93 8.43 0.33
CA LEU A 93 10.42 7.90 1.59
C LEU A 93 9.41 7.02 2.33
N PHE A 94 8.12 7.33 2.23
CA PHE A 94 7.08 6.49 2.80
C PHE A 94 7.05 5.13 2.07
N HIS A 95 7.31 5.12 0.76
CA HIS A 95 7.47 3.92 -0.04
C HIS A 95 8.68 3.08 0.39
N GLU A 96 9.85 3.68 0.59
CA GLU A 96 11.03 2.94 1.07
C GLU A 96 10.85 2.40 2.50
N LEU A 97 10.19 3.15 3.39
CA LEU A 97 9.79 2.65 4.70
C LEU A 97 8.78 1.51 4.60
N GLY A 98 7.86 1.59 3.63
CA GLY A 98 6.91 0.53 3.30
C GLY A 98 7.59 -0.77 2.89
N HIS A 99 8.70 -0.71 2.15
CA HIS A 99 9.52 -1.89 1.85
C HIS A 99 10.05 -2.57 3.11
N ASN A 100 10.49 -1.79 4.10
CA ASN A 100 10.95 -2.34 5.40
C ASN A 100 9.83 -3.00 6.21
N MET A 101 8.56 -2.75 5.87
CA MET A 101 7.40 -3.42 6.46
C MET A 101 6.99 -4.71 5.74
N GLN A 102 7.51 -4.98 4.54
CA GLN A 102 7.09 -6.15 3.78
C GLN A 102 7.51 -7.47 4.43
N ARG A 103 6.67 -8.49 4.28
CA ARG A 103 7.01 -9.88 4.56
C ARG A 103 6.74 -10.74 3.34
N LYS A 104 7.61 -11.73 3.13
CA LYS A 104 7.49 -12.69 2.02
C LYS A 104 6.13 -13.41 2.00
N ALA A 105 5.45 -13.53 3.14
CA ALA A 105 4.18 -14.24 3.27
C ALA A 105 2.98 -13.52 2.64
N TRP A 106 3.01 -12.20 2.48
CA TRP A 106 1.96 -11.45 1.77
C TRP A 106 2.49 -10.70 0.55
N THR A 107 3.81 -10.51 0.43
CA THR A 107 4.44 -10.01 -0.78
C THR A 107 4.76 -11.19 -1.71
N PHE A 108 3.84 -11.46 -2.63
CA PHE A 108 4.00 -12.47 -3.67
C PHE A 108 4.65 -11.89 -4.94
N GLU A 109 5.00 -12.77 -5.88
CA GLU A 109 5.69 -12.38 -7.12
C GLU A 109 4.98 -11.23 -7.85
N GLY A 110 5.74 -10.24 -8.30
CA GLY A 110 5.20 -9.04 -8.96
C GLY A 110 4.64 -7.97 -8.02
N THR A 111 4.60 -8.20 -6.70
CA THR A 111 4.01 -7.24 -5.74
C THR A 111 5.00 -6.55 -4.80
N GLY A 112 6.31 -6.66 -5.09
CA GLY A 112 7.36 -5.94 -4.36
C GLY A 112 7.12 -4.44 -4.34
N GLU A 113 6.80 -3.85 -5.49
CA GLU A 113 6.49 -2.43 -5.65
C GLU A 113 5.01 -2.07 -5.35
N VAL A 114 4.23 -3.04 -4.86
CA VAL A 114 2.78 -2.88 -4.63
C VAL A 114 2.49 -2.90 -3.15
N THR A 115 2.91 -3.97 -2.46
CA THR A 115 2.55 -4.17 -1.05
C THR A 115 3.28 -3.20 -0.11
N CYS A 116 4.44 -2.66 -0.50
CA CYS A 116 5.06 -1.53 0.21
C CYS A 116 4.15 -0.29 0.20
N ASN A 117 3.46 -0.04 -0.92
CA ASN A 117 2.59 1.11 -1.10
C ASN A 117 1.27 1.02 -0.30
N ILE A 118 0.92 -0.14 0.27
CA ILE A 118 -0.17 -0.22 1.25
C ILE A 118 0.18 0.63 2.48
N PHE A 119 1.43 0.55 2.95
CA PHE A 119 1.92 1.33 4.08
C PHE A 119 2.10 2.82 3.71
N THR A 120 2.60 3.09 2.50
CA THR A 120 2.67 4.45 1.95
C THR A 120 1.31 5.14 1.98
N VAL A 121 0.29 4.51 1.40
CA VAL A 121 -1.06 5.08 1.32
C VAL A 121 -1.67 5.24 2.71
N HIS A 122 -1.42 4.31 3.64
CA HIS A 122 -1.84 4.46 5.03
C HIS A 122 -1.22 5.68 5.71
N ALA A 123 0.10 5.87 5.58
CA ALA A 123 0.77 7.03 6.16
C ALA A 123 0.28 8.34 5.54
N MET A 124 0.05 8.37 4.22
CA MET A 124 -0.50 9.54 3.50
C MET A 124 -1.91 9.90 3.99
N ASP A 125 -2.80 8.91 4.16
CA ASP A 125 -4.15 9.15 4.70
C ASP A 125 -4.09 9.62 6.14
N LYS A 126 -3.33 8.90 6.98
CA LYS A 126 -3.29 9.15 8.42
C LYS A 126 -2.63 10.46 8.82
N LEU A 127 -1.52 10.81 8.18
CA LEU A 127 -0.68 11.94 8.59
C LEU A 127 -0.91 13.19 7.74
N CYS A 128 -1.30 13.02 6.48
CA CYS A 128 -1.52 14.12 5.54
C CYS A 128 -2.99 14.36 5.18
N GLY A 129 -3.91 13.49 5.64
CA GLY A 129 -5.33 13.57 5.27
C GLY A 129 -5.60 13.21 3.80
N ILE A 130 -4.62 12.63 3.11
CA ILE A 130 -4.70 12.31 1.68
C ILE A 130 -5.44 10.99 1.49
N LYS A 131 -6.71 11.07 1.07
CA LYS A 131 -7.58 9.90 0.96
C LYS A 131 -7.16 8.91 -0.13
N PRO A 132 -7.27 7.58 0.10
CA PRO A 132 -6.73 6.56 -0.81
C PRO A 132 -7.27 6.64 -2.25
N ILE A 133 -8.58 6.81 -2.43
CA ILE A 133 -9.22 6.75 -3.76
C ILE A 133 -9.60 8.14 -4.29
N ASP A 134 -9.94 9.07 -3.40
CA ASP A 134 -10.51 10.39 -3.75
C ASP A 134 -9.44 11.46 -3.97
N SER A 135 -8.16 11.15 -3.74
CA SER A 135 -7.07 12.09 -3.93
C SER A 135 -6.32 11.85 -5.24
N ASP A 136 -6.13 12.92 -6.01
CA ASP A 136 -5.28 12.91 -7.20
C ASP A 136 -3.79 12.65 -6.86
N ALA A 137 -3.38 12.83 -5.59
CA ALA A 137 -2.03 12.43 -5.15
C ALA A 137 -1.82 10.91 -5.22
N ILE A 138 -2.90 10.12 -5.03
CA ILE A 138 -2.85 8.66 -5.02
C ILE A 138 -3.40 8.08 -6.34
N ILE A 139 -4.56 8.52 -6.80
CA ILE A 139 -5.19 8.04 -8.04
C ILE A 139 -5.32 9.21 -9.03
N ALA A 140 -4.16 9.72 -9.48
CA ALA A 140 -4.07 10.75 -10.51
C ALA A 140 -4.76 10.33 -11.82
N HIS A 141 -5.14 11.32 -12.65
CA HIS A 141 -5.82 11.08 -13.93
C HIS A 141 -5.12 10.05 -14.83
N ASN A 142 -3.79 10.13 -14.98
CA ASN A 142 -3.03 9.17 -15.78
C ASN A 142 -3.07 7.73 -15.21
N ARG A 143 -3.13 7.58 -13.88
CA ARG A 143 -3.31 6.28 -13.21
C ARG A 143 -4.71 5.72 -13.47
N LYS A 144 -5.75 6.56 -13.39
CA LYS A 144 -7.13 6.19 -13.77
C LYS A 144 -7.18 5.69 -15.22
N GLN A 145 -6.53 6.38 -16.16
CA GLN A 145 -6.48 5.93 -17.56
C GLN A 145 -5.77 4.59 -17.75
N LYS A 146 -4.66 4.36 -17.03
CA LYS A 146 -3.96 3.06 -17.07
C LYS A 146 -4.82 1.92 -16.50
N ILE A 147 -5.50 2.16 -15.37
CA ILE A 147 -6.43 1.19 -14.78
C ILE A 147 -7.56 0.88 -15.77
N LYS A 148 -8.20 1.92 -16.34
CA LYS A 148 -9.26 1.76 -17.34
C LYS A 148 -8.79 0.90 -18.51
N ALA A 149 -7.65 1.24 -19.11
CA ALA A 149 -7.09 0.49 -20.23
C ALA A 149 -6.75 -0.97 -19.86
N TYR A 150 -6.20 -1.22 -18.67
CA TYR A 150 -5.93 -2.58 -18.19
C TYR A 150 -7.21 -3.42 -18.11
N ILE A 151 -8.28 -2.87 -17.52
CA ILE A 151 -9.54 -3.61 -17.37
C ILE A 151 -10.24 -3.80 -18.72
N GLU A 152 -10.27 -2.79 -19.59
CA GLU A 152 -10.88 -2.88 -20.92
C GLU A 152 -10.17 -3.88 -21.85
N ASN A 153 -8.87 -4.09 -21.68
CA ASN A 153 -8.09 -5.06 -22.45
C ASN A 153 -8.27 -6.52 -21.98
N GLY A 154 -9.12 -6.76 -20.99
CA GLY A 154 -9.27 -8.07 -20.35
C GLY A 154 -8.24 -8.22 -19.22
N PRO A 155 -8.66 -8.08 -17.95
CA PRO A 155 -7.72 -8.13 -16.83
C PRO A 155 -7.08 -9.52 -16.73
N ASP A 156 -5.76 -9.54 -16.83
CA ASP A 156 -4.91 -10.72 -16.71
C ASP A 156 -3.91 -10.56 -15.56
N PHE A 157 -3.64 -11.64 -14.83
CA PHE A 157 -2.77 -11.62 -13.65
C PHE A 157 -1.30 -11.40 -13.99
N ALA A 158 -0.81 -11.92 -15.12
CA ALA A 158 0.57 -11.72 -15.52
C ALA A 158 0.83 -10.26 -15.93
N GLU A 159 -0.14 -9.61 -16.58
CA GLU A 159 -0.08 -8.17 -16.88
C GLU A 159 -0.28 -7.29 -15.64
N TRP A 160 -1.17 -7.70 -14.72
CA TRP A 160 -1.38 -7.04 -13.44
C TRP A 160 -0.07 -6.92 -12.63
N LYS A 161 0.68 -8.03 -12.54
CA LYS A 161 1.97 -8.10 -11.83
C LYS A 161 3.05 -7.15 -12.39
N LYS A 162 2.90 -6.69 -13.63
CA LYS A 162 3.88 -5.79 -14.28
C LYS A 162 3.58 -4.31 -14.05
N GLN A 163 2.43 -3.98 -13.45
CA GLN A 163 1.93 -2.61 -13.36
C GLN A 163 1.63 -2.23 -11.90
N PRO A 164 2.63 -1.79 -11.12
CA PRO A 164 2.47 -1.63 -9.68
C PRO A 164 1.31 -0.71 -9.25
N PHE A 165 1.08 0.40 -9.96
CA PHE A 165 -0.03 1.31 -9.66
C PHE A 165 -1.40 0.76 -10.07
N VAL A 166 -1.48 -0.06 -11.12
CA VAL A 166 -2.72 -0.78 -11.45
C VAL A 166 -2.99 -1.82 -10.36
N ALA A 167 -1.95 -2.57 -9.99
CA ALA A 167 -2.02 -3.57 -8.95
C ALA A 167 -2.39 -3.00 -7.56
N LEU A 168 -1.93 -1.79 -7.25
CA LEU A 168 -2.29 -1.09 -6.01
C LEU A 168 -3.79 -0.76 -5.92
N GLY A 169 -4.50 -0.69 -7.05
CA GLY A 169 -5.91 -0.30 -7.12
C GLY A 169 -6.84 -1.11 -6.22
N ILE A 170 -6.71 -2.44 -6.21
CA ILE A 170 -7.52 -3.30 -5.34
C ILE A 170 -7.29 -2.98 -3.85
N TYR A 171 -6.05 -2.75 -3.46
CA TYR A 171 -5.71 -2.43 -2.07
C TYR A 171 -6.27 -1.05 -1.67
N ILE A 172 -6.24 -0.09 -2.58
CA ILE A 172 -6.84 1.24 -2.38
C ILE A 172 -8.36 1.13 -2.20
N GLN A 173 -9.05 0.33 -3.01
CA GLN A 173 -10.49 0.11 -2.85
C GLN A 173 -10.81 -0.53 -1.50
N LEU A 174 -10.05 -1.55 -1.09
CA LEU A 174 -10.23 -2.17 0.22
C LEU A 174 -10.02 -1.17 1.37
N ALA A 175 -9.03 -0.27 1.26
CA ALA A 175 -8.78 0.74 2.28
C ALA A 175 -9.86 1.82 2.30
N HIS A 176 -10.37 2.21 1.12
CA HIS A 176 -11.45 3.20 1.00
C HIS A 176 -12.76 2.70 1.60
N HIS A 177 -13.19 1.49 1.22
CA HIS A 177 -14.49 0.95 1.62
C HIS A 177 -14.53 0.42 3.06
N PHE A 178 -13.43 -0.13 3.56
CA PHE A 178 -13.41 -0.78 4.88
C PHE A 178 -12.49 -0.10 5.91
N GLY A 179 -11.79 0.96 5.51
CA GLY A 179 -10.77 1.60 6.33
C GLY A 179 -9.55 0.70 6.59
N TRP A 180 -8.70 1.14 7.51
CA TRP A 180 -7.44 0.45 7.86
C TRP A 180 -7.58 -0.62 8.95
N GLY A 181 -8.76 -0.75 9.56
CA GLY A 181 -9.03 -1.75 10.60
C GLY A 181 -8.86 -3.20 10.13
N PRO A 182 -9.47 -3.61 9.00
CA PRO A 182 -9.27 -4.94 8.43
C PRO A 182 -7.81 -5.22 8.05
N TYR A 183 -7.08 -4.25 7.49
CA TYR A 183 -5.65 -4.38 7.20
C TYR A 183 -4.86 -4.75 8.44
N ARG A 184 -5.07 -4.05 9.56
CA ARG A 184 -4.42 -4.38 10.84
C ARG A 184 -4.77 -5.80 11.30
N ARG A 185 -6.03 -6.23 11.17
CA ARG A 185 -6.42 -7.61 11.52
C ARG A 185 -5.71 -8.64 10.65
N VAL A 186 -5.62 -8.41 9.34
CA VAL A 186 -4.91 -9.31 8.41
C VAL A 186 -3.42 -9.36 8.74
N PHE A 187 -2.75 -8.23 8.92
CA PHE A 187 -1.33 -8.21 9.25
C PHE A 187 -1.04 -8.86 10.61
N ALA A 188 -1.90 -8.65 11.61
CA ALA A 188 -1.78 -9.32 12.91
C ALA A 188 -1.86 -10.85 12.79
N VAL A 189 -2.75 -11.36 11.93
CA VAL A 189 -2.83 -12.80 11.63
C VAL A 189 -1.50 -13.32 11.06
N TYR A 190 -0.90 -12.62 10.11
CA TYR A 190 0.39 -13.03 9.54
C TYR A 190 1.55 -12.94 10.54
N GLU A 191 1.64 -11.89 11.35
CA GLU A 191 2.71 -11.76 12.35
C GLU A 191 2.58 -12.80 13.48
N ALA A 192 1.38 -13.32 13.74
CA ALA A 192 1.15 -14.39 14.72
C ALA A 192 1.42 -15.81 14.19
N MET A 193 1.56 -16.00 12.87
CA MET A 193 1.79 -17.31 12.27
C MET A 193 3.18 -17.86 12.55
N SER A 194 3.26 -19.18 12.72
CA SER A 194 4.53 -19.89 12.66
C SER A 194 5.06 -19.96 11.22
N ASN A 195 6.38 -20.13 11.06
CA ASN A 195 7.01 -20.25 9.74
C ASN A 195 6.41 -21.39 8.89
N SER A 196 5.93 -22.47 9.51
CA SER A 196 5.29 -23.60 8.82
C SER A 196 3.89 -23.29 8.28
N GLU A 197 3.21 -22.28 8.82
CA GLU A 197 1.86 -21.87 8.42
C GLU A 197 1.87 -20.78 7.34
N LEU A 198 3.01 -20.08 7.18
CA LEU A 198 3.14 -19.00 6.22
C LEU A 198 3.03 -19.53 4.77
N PRO A 199 2.17 -18.92 3.94
CA PRO A 199 2.07 -19.29 2.53
C PRO A 199 3.39 -18.95 1.80
N ASN A 200 3.82 -19.86 0.93
CA ASN A 200 5.15 -19.80 0.30
C ASN A 200 5.13 -19.82 -1.24
N THR A 201 4.01 -20.16 -1.87
CA THR A 201 3.79 -20.03 -3.33
C THR A 201 3.00 -18.77 -3.66
N THR A 202 3.06 -18.30 -4.92
CA THR A 202 2.27 -17.12 -5.33
C THR A 202 0.77 -17.35 -5.15
N GLU A 203 0.28 -18.53 -5.52
CA GLU A 203 -1.13 -18.91 -5.42
C GLU A 203 -1.58 -18.96 -3.95
N SER A 204 -0.81 -19.66 -3.09
CA SER A 204 -1.17 -19.77 -1.67
C SER A 204 -1.14 -18.44 -0.94
N LYS A 205 -0.27 -17.50 -1.35
CA LYS A 205 -0.22 -16.15 -0.78
C LYS A 205 -1.42 -15.31 -1.20
N LEU A 206 -1.80 -15.36 -2.47
CA LEU A 206 -2.98 -14.66 -3.00
C LEU A 206 -4.27 -15.21 -2.36
N ASP A 207 -4.43 -16.52 -2.33
CA ASP A 207 -5.57 -17.18 -1.68
C ASP A 207 -5.63 -16.84 -0.19
N ARG A 208 -4.49 -16.85 0.51
CA ARG A 208 -4.46 -16.51 1.93
C ARG A 208 -4.84 -15.05 2.15
N TRP A 209 -4.28 -14.13 1.37
CA TRP A 209 -4.63 -12.71 1.44
C TRP A 209 -6.13 -12.51 1.26
N TYR A 210 -6.70 -13.13 0.23
CA TYR A 210 -8.13 -13.11 -0.05
C TYR A 210 -8.97 -13.62 1.13
N VAL A 211 -8.64 -14.81 1.66
CA VAL A 211 -9.39 -15.43 2.76
C VAL A 211 -9.31 -14.60 4.03
N GLU A 212 -8.12 -14.13 4.41
CA GLU A 212 -7.96 -13.33 5.63
C GLU A 212 -8.68 -11.99 5.52
N PHE A 213 -8.60 -11.33 4.35
CA PHE A 213 -9.29 -10.05 4.18
C PHE A 213 -10.81 -10.22 4.16
N SER A 214 -11.32 -11.23 3.44
CA SER A 214 -12.75 -11.57 3.40
C SER A 214 -13.29 -11.90 4.79
N LYS A 215 -12.55 -12.67 5.60
CA LYS A 215 -12.88 -12.91 7.02
C LYS A 215 -12.85 -11.63 7.85
N ALA A 216 -11.86 -10.77 7.62
CA ALA A 216 -11.72 -9.53 8.36
C ALA A 216 -12.88 -8.56 8.11
N VAL A 217 -13.51 -8.58 6.94
CA VAL A 217 -14.66 -7.72 6.61
C VAL A 217 -16.02 -8.43 6.70
N GLY A 218 -16.04 -9.76 6.83
CA GLY A 218 -17.27 -10.55 6.90
C GLY A 218 -18.02 -10.64 5.56
N LEU A 219 -17.34 -10.39 4.45
CA LEU A 219 -17.91 -10.39 3.09
C LEU A 219 -17.14 -11.35 2.20
N ASP A 220 -17.79 -11.77 1.12
CA ASP A 220 -17.16 -12.52 0.04
C ASP A 220 -16.71 -11.53 -1.06
N LEU A 221 -15.39 -11.34 -1.16
CA LEU A 221 -14.76 -10.35 -2.04
C LEU A 221 -14.46 -10.90 -3.44
N ARG A 222 -14.96 -12.09 -3.81
CA ARG A 222 -14.58 -12.77 -5.07
C ARG A 222 -14.82 -11.92 -6.31
N VAL A 223 -15.90 -11.15 -6.32
CA VAL A 223 -16.30 -10.33 -7.46
C VAL A 223 -15.28 -9.20 -7.65
N LEU A 224 -14.77 -8.63 -6.56
CA LEU A 224 -13.69 -7.65 -6.59
C LEU A 224 -12.38 -8.26 -7.10
N PHE A 225 -12.01 -9.46 -6.65
CA PHE A 225 -10.80 -10.14 -7.13
C PHE A 225 -10.90 -10.49 -8.61
N GLU A 226 -12.06 -10.96 -9.07
CA GLU A 226 -12.31 -11.24 -10.48
C GLU A 226 -12.34 -9.96 -11.34
N PHE A 227 -12.85 -8.85 -10.80
CA PHE A 227 -12.75 -7.54 -11.47
C PHE A 227 -11.31 -7.19 -11.82
N TRP A 228 -10.38 -7.45 -10.90
CA TRP A 228 -8.94 -7.22 -11.09
C TRP A 228 -8.19 -8.37 -11.79
N GLY A 229 -8.88 -9.43 -12.24
CA GLY A 229 -8.25 -10.56 -12.94
C GLY A 229 -7.36 -11.42 -12.03
N LEU A 230 -7.60 -11.42 -10.72
CA LEU A 230 -6.81 -12.19 -9.76
C LEU A 230 -7.34 -13.63 -9.66
N PRO A 231 -6.51 -14.66 -9.93
CA PRO A 231 -6.95 -16.05 -9.91
C PRO A 231 -7.02 -16.56 -8.47
N LEU A 232 -8.23 -16.92 -8.02
CA LEU A 232 -8.45 -17.58 -6.73
C LEU A 232 -8.63 -19.08 -6.93
N SER A 233 -8.05 -19.90 -6.04
CA SER A 233 -8.31 -21.33 -6.06
C SER A 233 -9.72 -21.64 -5.55
N ASN A 234 -10.28 -22.76 -6.00
CA ASN A 234 -11.61 -23.20 -5.56
C ASN A 234 -11.69 -23.50 -4.06
N MET A 235 -10.56 -23.74 -3.40
CA MET A 235 -10.52 -24.01 -1.96
C MET A 235 -10.84 -22.76 -1.13
N THR A 236 -10.67 -21.56 -1.71
CA THR A 236 -11.00 -20.31 -1.01
C THR A 236 -12.49 -20.18 -0.71
N TRP A 237 -13.36 -20.74 -1.55
CA TRP A 237 -14.82 -20.64 -1.43
C TRP A 237 -15.36 -21.27 -0.15
N GLU A 238 -14.81 -22.42 0.27
CA GLU A 238 -15.26 -23.09 1.49
C GLU A 238 -14.83 -22.31 2.75
N CYS A 239 -13.70 -21.60 2.71
CA CYS A 239 -13.17 -20.84 3.85
C CYS A 239 -14.01 -19.62 4.25
N ILE A 240 -14.86 -19.13 3.34
CA ILE A 240 -15.69 -17.92 3.52
C ILE A 240 -17.17 -18.19 3.22
N LYS A 241 -17.54 -19.47 3.18
CA LYS A 241 -18.88 -19.92 2.86
C LYS A 241 -19.90 -19.30 3.82
N GLY A 242 -20.96 -18.73 3.25
CA GLY A 242 -22.02 -18.07 3.99
C GLY A 242 -21.85 -16.55 4.13
N ASN A 243 -20.68 -16.00 3.79
CA ASN A 243 -20.53 -14.55 3.70
C ASN A 243 -21.32 -14.01 2.48
N PRO A 244 -22.01 -12.85 2.62
CA PRO A 244 -22.66 -12.22 1.48
C PRO A 244 -21.61 -11.71 0.48
N MET A 245 -21.88 -11.92 -0.81
CA MET A 245 -21.05 -11.39 -1.89
C MET A 245 -21.24 -9.89 -2.00
N TRP A 246 -20.12 -9.18 -2.11
CA TRP A 246 -20.11 -7.73 -2.21
C TRP A 246 -19.16 -7.24 -3.31
N PHE A 247 -19.54 -6.13 -3.94
CA PHE A 247 -18.76 -5.47 -4.98
C PHE A 247 -18.87 -3.94 -4.84
N PRO A 248 -17.78 -3.17 -4.94
CA PRO A 248 -17.83 -1.73 -4.74
C PRO A 248 -18.49 -0.95 -5.89
N ASP A 249 -19.19 0.13 -5.55
CA ASP A 249 -19.58 1.20 -6.49
C ASP A 249 -18.73 2.47 -6.28
N ASP A 250 -17.54 2.54 -6.88
CA ASP A 250 -16.60 3.62 -6.67
C ASP A 250 -16.05 4.20 -7.96
N VAL A 251 -15.14 5.18 -7.84
CA VAL A 251 -14.55 5.86 -9.00
C VAL A 251 -13.82 4.91 -9.94
N LEU A 252 -13.26 3.78 -9.47
CA LEU A 252 -12.55 2.83 -10.32
C LEU A 252 -13.51 1.89 -11.05
N THR A 253 -14.56 1.40 -10.39
CA THR A 253 -15.58 0.57 -11.05
C THR A 253 -16.40 1.37 -12.06
N LYS A 254 -16.64 2.66 -11.78
CA LYS A 254 -17.29 3.62 -12.71
C LYS A 254 -16.50 3.89 -13.99
N LEU A 255 -15.19 3.61 -14.04
CA LEU A 255 -14.40 3.80 -15.28
C LEU A 255 -14.76 2.78 -16.37
N VAL A 256 -15.35 1.65 -16.00
CA VAL A 256 -15.49 0.46 -16.85
C VAL A 256 -16.85 -0.24 -16.65
N PRO A 257 -17.97 0.46 -16.92
CA PRO A 257 -19.31 -0.04 -16.62
C PRO A 257 -19.63 -1.39 -17.28
N THR A 258 -19.15 -1.65 -18.49
CA THR A 258 -19.37 -2.93 -19.19
C THR A 258 -18.75 -4.13 -18.44
N ARG A 259 -17.60 -3.95 -17.78
CA ARG A 259 -17.00 -5.00 -16.95
C ARG A 259 -17.83 -5.25 -15.70
N VAL A 260 -18.35 -4.18 -15.09
CA VAL A 260 -19.23 -4.25 -13.91
C VAL A 260 -20.51 -5.00 -14.27
N GLU A 261 -21.20 -4.61 -15.34
CA GLU A 261 -22.42 -5.26 -15.82
C GLU A 261 -22.22 -6.77 -16.03
N SER A 262 -21.15 -7.16 -16.73
CA SER A 262 -20.82 -8.57 -16.97
C SER A 262 -20.57 -9.35 -15.67
N LEU A 263 -19.92 -8.75 -14.66
CA LEU A 263 -19.71 -9.39 -13.37
C LEU A 263 -21.00 -9.51 -12.57
N MET A 264 -21.85 -8.49 -12.59
CA MET A 264 -23.14 -8.51 -11.89
C MET A 264 -24.12 -9.52 -12.51
N GLU A 265 -24.08 -9.70 -13.83
CA GLU A 265 -24.82 -10.79 -14.51
C GLU A 265 -24.30 -12.17 -14.12
N LYS A 266 -22.98 -12.34 -14.00
CA LYS A 266 -22.35 -13.60 -13.56
C LYS A 266 -22.65 -13.91 -12.09
N TYR A 267 -22.77 -12.88 -11.25
CA TYR A 267 -22.99 -12.98 -9.81
C TYR A 267 -24.28 -12.26 -9.39
N PRO A 268 -25.47 -12.76 -9.76
CA PRO A 268 -26.74 -12.05 -9.56
C PRO A 268 -27.13 -11.84 -8.09
N ASN A 269 -26.50 -12.57 -7.16
CA ASN A 269 -26.71 -12.43 -5.72
C ASN A 269 -25.67 -11.52 -5.04
N CYS A 270 -24.78 -10.89 -5.80
CA CYS A 270 -23.81 -9.93 -5.27
C CYS A 270 -24.48 -8.58 -5.02
N SER A 271 -24.28 -8.00 -3.84
CA SER A 271 -24.68 -6.61 -3.57
C SER A 271 -23.63 -5.65 -4.08
N GLN A 272 -24.04 -4.62 -4.83
CA GLN A 272 -23.15 -3.55 -5.28
C GLN A 272 -23.43 -2.25 -4.49
N GLY A 273 -22.39 -1.62 -3.96
CA GLY A 273 -22.51 -0.32 -3.28
C GLY A 273 -21.48 -0.12 -2.16
N ASP A 274 -21.71 0.93 -1.37
CA ASP A 274 -20.97 1.16 -0.11
C ASP A 274 -21.34 0.10 0.94
N VAL A 275 -20.49 -0.05 1.96
CA VAL A 275 -20.60 -1.04 3.05
C VAL A 275 -21.24 -0.43 4.28
#